data_AF-A0A257JJQ2-F1
#
_entry.id   AF-A0A257JJQ2-F1
#
_cell.length_a   1.000
_cell.length_b   1.000
_cell.length_c   1.000
_cell.angle_alpha   90.00
_cell.angle_beta   90.00
_cell.angle_gamma   90.00
#
_symmetry.space_group_name_H-M   'P 1'
#
loop_
_entity.id
_entity.type
_entity.pdbx_description
1 polymer ?
#
loop_
_entity_poly.entity_id
_entity_poly.type
_entity_poly.pdbx_seq_one_letter_code
_entity_poly.pdbx_strand_id
1 'polypeptide(L)'
;TEWENNTVEHEQQVMSTLGPKALPELGNAWQRRSDSGVDYWLRSDASGIYRVASKHDNQAEPQADTASSPRYVLKLPLAVGTSWQASTTAYLLKRGAEFPPEIRHSAKPVLMQYRIEALGQTLSTRAGDFKDCIRVQGQAAMKLFADPVQGFRDLPLTTTEWYCKGVGLVKVQRAEPASSTFLTGGTLTLELIEWQ
;
A
#
# COMPACT_ATOMS: atom_id res chain seq x y z
N THR A 1 29.19 10.94 18.62
CA THR A 1 28.38 9.99 19.39
C THR A 1 27.31 9.48 18.46
N GLU A 2 27.51 8.25 17.96
CA GLU A 2 26.57 7.54 17.10
C GLU A 2 25.22 7.39 17.81
N TRP A 3 24.26 8.23 17.45
CA TRP A 3 22.86 8.07 17.84
C TRP A 3 21.99 8.04 16.57
N GLU A 4 22.40 7.24 15.59
CA GLU A 4 21.48 6.76 14.56
C GLU A 4 21.04 5.37 14.99
N ASN A 5 19.93 5.32 15.74
CA ASN A 5 19.23 4.08 16.01
C ASN A 5 18.71 3.56 14.66
N ASN A 6 19.48 2.66 14.04
CA ASN A 6 19.10 1.91 12.86
C ASN A 6 18.07 0.84 13.26
N THR A 7 16.94 1.29 13.79
CA THR A 7 15.89 0.43 14.32
C THR A 7 15.24 -0.31 13.16
N VAL A 8 15.39 -1.63 13.16
CA VAL A 8 14.71 -2.52 12.23
C VAL A 8 13.63 -3.24 13.00
N GLU A 9 12.38 -3.07 12.56
CA GLU A 9 11.23 -3.79 13.09
C GLU A 9 10.84 -4.90 12.11
N HIS A 10 10.46 -6.06 12.67
CA HIS A 10 9.98 -7.20 11.90
C HIS A 10 8.62 -7.62 12.43
N GLU A 11 7.65 -7.71 11.52
CA GLU A 11 6.29 -8.15 11.82
C GLU A 11 5.85 -9.15 10.74
N GLN A 12 5.00 -10.09 11.12
CA GLN A 12 4.29 -10.96 10.19
C GLN A 12 2.85 -10.50 10.10
N GLN A 13 2.31 -10.47 8.88
CA GLN A 13 0.93 -10.13 8.61
C GLN A 13 0.30 -11.23 7.76
N VAL A 14 -0.80 -11.79 8.23
CA VAL A 14 -1.57 -12.84 7.55
C VAL A 14 -2.76 -12.22 6.83
N MET A 15 -2.89 -12.55 5.54
CA MET A 15 -4.07 -12.22 4.74
C MET A 15 -4.79 -13.49 4.29
N SER A 16 -6.10 -13.55 4.47
CA SER A 16 -6.93 -14.69 4.07
C SER A 16 -8.07 -14.25 3.16
N THR A 17 -8.26 -14.97 2.05
CA THR A 17 -9.42 -14.77 1.16
C THR A 17 -10.55 -15.66 1.64
N LEU A 18 -11.63 -15.06 2.15
CA LEU A 18 -12.76 -15.77 2.77
C LEU A 18 -13.87 -16.15 1.79
N GLY A 19 -13.68 -15.86 0.50
CA GLY A 19 -14.65 -16.16 -0.54
C GLY A 19 -15.62 -15.01 -0.87
N PRO A 20 -16.60 -15.26 -1.75
CA PRO A 20 -17.59 -14.26 -2.13
C PRO A 20 -18.57 -13.98 -0.98
N LYS A 21 -18.86 -12.70 -0.77
CA LYS A 21 -19.84 -12.21 0.21
C LYS A 21 -20.72 -11.14 -0.43
N ALA A 22 -22.02 -11.22 -0.17
CA ALA A 22 -22.97 -10.18 -0.55
C ALA A 22 -22.82 -9.00 0.43
N LEU A 23 -22.64 -7.81 -0.13
CA LEU A 23 -22.71 -6.55 0.61
C LEU A 23 -24.03 -5.83 0.31
N PRO A 24 -24.69 -5.25 1.32
CA PRO A 24 -25.84 -4.37 1.10
C PRO A 24 -25.48 -3.27 0.09
N GLU A 25 -26.36 -3.04 -0.89
CA GLU A 25 -26.25 -2.00 -1.94
C GLU A 25 -25.09 -2.14 -2.94
N LEU A 26 -24.00 -2.81 -2.56
CA LEU A 26 -22.85 -3.01 -3.42
C LEU A 26 -22.98 -4.29 -4.24
N GLY A 27 -23.57 -5.37 -3.71
CA GLY A 27 -23.66 -6.69 -4.36
C GLY A 27 -22.51 -7.64 -3.97
N ASN A 28 -22.23 -8.66 -4.77
CA ASN A 28 -21.21 -9.67 -4.44
C ASN A 28 -19.77 -9.16 -4.61
N ALA A 29 -18.91 -9.43 -3.64
CA ALA A 29 -17.48 -9.14 -3.69
C ALA A 29 -16.67 -10.17 -2.89
N TRP A 30 -15.41 -10.38 -3.22
CA TRP A 30 -14.53 -11.30 -2.51
C TRP A 30 -14.00 -10.63 -1.24
N GLN A 31 -14.28 -11.23 -0.08
CA GLN A 31 -13.80 -10.73 1.20
C GLN A 31 -12.36 -11.21 1.44
N ARG A 32 -11.46 -10.29 1.75
CA ARG A 32 -10.09 -10.56 2.19
C ARG A 32 -9.89 -9.97 3.57
N ARG A 33 -9.56 -10.81 4.56
CA ARG A 33 -9.28 -10.40 5.93
C ARG A 33 -7.78 -10.32 6.18
N SER A 34 -7.36 -9.27 6.87
CA SER A 34 -6.04 -9.11 7.46
C SER A 34 -6.13 -9.41 8.95
N ASP A 35 -5.16 -10.14 9.50
CA ASP A 35 -5.00 -10.35 10.95
C ASP A 35 -4.76 -9.04 11.72
N SER A 36 -4.32 -7.99 11.04
CA SER A 36 -4.26 -6.62 11.54
C SER A 36 -5.63 -5.95 11.78
N GLY A 37 -6.74 -6.70 11.71
CA GLY A 37 -8.10 -6.22 12.01
C GLY A 37 -8.75 -5.39 10.91
N VAL A 38 -8.43 -5.68 9.64
CA VAL A 38 -9.03 -4.99 8.49
C VAL A 38 -9.57 -6.00 7.47
N ASP A 39 -10.81 -5.79 7.06
CA ASP A 39 -11.46 -6.50 5.96
C ASP A 39 -11.51 -5.61 4.70
N TYR A 40 -11.26 -6.23 3.55
CA TYR A 40 -11.35 -5.62 2.24
C TYR A 40 -12.29 -6.43 1.35
N TRP A 41 -13.12 -5.75 0.57
CA TRP A 41 -13.97 -6.39 -0.44
C TRP A 41 -13.48 -6.02 -1.82
N LEU A 42 -13.16 -7.03 -2.63
CA LEU A 42 -12.56 -6.89 -3.95
C LEU A 42 -13.51 -7.39 -5.05
N ARG A 43 -13.46 -6.73 -6.21
CA ARG A 43 -14.09 -7.18 -7.46
C ARG A 43 -13.07 -7.27 -8.56
N SER A 44 -13.40 -8.09 -9.56
CA SER A 44 -12.71 -8.07 -10.84
C SER A 44 -13.72 -7.93 -11.96
N ASP A 45 -13.40 -7.08 -12.93
CA ASP A 45 -14.11 -6.98 -14.21
C ASP A 45 -13.11 -6.77 -15.36
N ALA A 46 -13.59 -6.39 -16.54
CA ALA A 46 -12.75 -6.11 -17.70
C ALA A 46 -11.76 -4.95 -17.51
N SER A 47 -11.95 -4.11 -16.48
CA SER A 47 -11.07 -2.98 -16.14
C SER A 47 -9.97 -3.34 -15.16
N GLY A 48 -10.06 -4.48 -14.47
CA GLY A 48 -9.05 -4.99 -13.53
C GLY A 48 -9.62 -5.42 -12.19
N ILE A 49 -8.75 -5.54 -11.19
CA ILE A 49 -9.08 -5.90 -9.82
C ILE A 49 -9.08 -4.63 -8.97
N TYR A 50 -10.15 -4.37 -8.24
CA TYR A 50 -10.32 -3.16 -7.45
C TYR A 50 -11.10 -3.42 -6.16
N ARG A 51 -10.85 -2.57 -5.16
CA ARG A 51 -11.58 -2.58 -3.89
C ARG A 51 -12.90 -1.80 -4.03
N VAL A 52 -13.94 -2.32 -3.40
CA VAL A 52 -15.27 -1.71 -3.34
C VAL A 52 -15.71 -1.32 -1.94
N ALA A 53 -15.09 -1.90 -0.90
CA ALA A 53 -15.32 -1.53 0.48
C ALA A 53 -14.15 -1.94 1.37
N SER A 54 -14.05 -1.31 2.55
CA SER A 54 -13.19 -1.74 3.65
C SER A 54 -13.90 -1.59 4.99
N LYS A 55 -13.48 -2.39 5.97
CA LYS A 55 -14.00 -2.36 7.33
C LYS A 55 -12.85 -2.58 8.31
N HIS A 56 -12.73 -1.71 9.30
CA HIS A 56 -11.88 -1.96 10.48
C HIS A 56 -12.69 -2.69 11.56
N ASP A 57 -12.03 -3.47 12.41
CA ASP A 57 -12.71 -4.21 13.49
C ASP A 57 -13.49 -3.29 14.46
N ASN A 58 -13.12 -2.01 14.57
CA ASN A 58 -13.84 -1.01 15.38
C ASN A 58 -15.05 -0.37 14.67
N GLN A 59 -15.37 -0.76 13.44
CA GLN A 59 -16.53 -0.30 12.69
C GLN A 59 -17.65 -1.35 12.76
N ALA A 60 -18.90 -0.90 12.86
CA ALA A 60 -20.05 -1.81 12.82
C ALA A 60 -20.26 -2.36 11.39
N GLU A 61 -20.26 -1.47 10.40
CA GLU A 61 -20.55 -1.79 9.01
C GLU A 61 -19.36 -1.47 8.07
N PRO A 62 -19.21 -2.18 6.95
CA PRO A 62 -18.23 -1.84 5.93
C PRO A 62 -18.49 -0.46 5.33
N GLN A 63 -17.41 0.27 5.08
CA GLN A 63 -17.46 1.54 4.36
C GLN A 63 -17.21 1.30 2.87
N ALA A 64 -18.16 1.72 2.04
CA ALA A 64 -18.02 1.67 0.58
C ALA A 64 -16.93 2.63 0.10
N ASP A 65 -16.12 2.17 -0.86
CA ASP A 65 -15.25 3.06 -1.63
C ASP A 65 -16.10 3.91 -2.59
N THR A 66 -15.67 5.14 -2.84
CA THR A 66 -16.37 6.04 -3.76
C THR A 66 -16.32 5.50 -5.20
N ALA A 67 -17.48 5.27 -5.81
CA ALA A 67 -17.60 4.69 -7.15
C ALA A 67 -16.87 5.49 -8.25
N SER A 68 -16.77 6.82 -8.09
CA SER A 68 -16.08 7.70 -9.04
C SER A 68 -14.55 7.58 -9.01
N SER A 69 -13.98 6.92 -8.00
CA SER A 69 -12.54 6.72 -7.86
C SER A 69 -12.24 5.29 -7.38
N PRO A 70 -12.40 4.27 -8.25
CA PRO A 70 -12.14 2.89 -7.88
C PRO A 70 -10.70 2.70 -7.42
N ARG A 71 -10.52 2.06 -6.26
CA ARG A 71 -9.18 1.78 -5.72
C ARG A 71 -8.67 0.47 -6.32
N TYR A 72 -8.02 0.57 -7.48
CA TYR A 72 -7.42 -0.58 -8.15
C TYR A 72 -6.29 -1.20 -7.32
N VAL A 73 -6.32 -2.54 -7.23
CA VAL A 73 -5.18 -3.36 -6.82
C VAL A 73 -4.28 -3.60 -8.04
N LEU A 74 -4.88 -3.94 -9.18
CA LEU A 74 -4.18 -4.12 -10.45
C LEU A 74 -5.13 -3.77 -11.59
N LYS A 75 -4.75 -2.82 -12.44
CA LYS A 75 -5.60 -2.32 -13.53
C LYS A 75 -5.30 -3.04 -14.86
N LEU A 76 -6.35 -3.30 -15.64
CA LEU A 76 -6.24 -3.79 -17.01
C LEU A 76 -6.16 -2.64 -18.04
N PRO A 77 -5.45 -2.84 -19.17
CA PRO A 77 -4.75 -4.07 -19.56
C PRO A 77 -3.44 -4.31 -18.78
N LEU A 78 -3.01 -5.56 -18.63
CA LEU A 78 -1.71 -5.91 -18.02
C LEU A 78 -0.57 -5.64 -19.01
N ALA A 79 -0.32 -4.36 -19.28
CA ALA A 79 0.67 -3.87 -20.22
C ALA A 79 1.56 -2.82 -19.56
N VAL A 80 2.83 -2.77 -19.96
CA VAL A 80 3.73 -1.68 -19.53
C VAL A 80 3.12 -0.34 -19.92
N GLY A 81 3.10 0.60 -18.97
CA GLY A 81 2.49 1.91 -19.14
C GLY A 81 1.05 2.03 -18.64
N THR A 82 0.33 0.92 -18.39
CA THR A 82 -1.00 1.00 -17.75
C THR A 82 -0.88 1.66 -16.39
N SER A 83 -1.68 2.70 -16.17
CA SER A 83 -1.60 3.55 -14.97
C SER A 83 -2.95 3.77 -14.31
N TRP A 84 -2.92 4.02 -13.00
CA TRP A 84 -4.09 4.38 -12.20
C TRP A 84 -3.69 5.21 -10.98
N GLN A 85 -4.69 5.76 -10.31
CA GLN A 85 -4.51 6.51 -9.07
C GLN A 85 -5.16 5.78 -7.90
N ALA A 86 -4.52 5.86 -6.75
CA ALA A 86 -5.13 5.47 -5.48
C ALA A 86 -4.68 6.41 -4.36
N SER A 87 -5.60 6.66 -3.43
CA SER A 87 -5.30 7.42 -2.22
C SER A 87 -4.34 6.64 -1.31
N THR A 88 -3.30 7.32 -0.82
CA THR A 88 -2.28 6.77 0.08
C THR A 88 -2.00 7.75 1.22
N THR A 89 -1.36 7.26 2.28
CA THR A 89 -0.86 8.08 3.38
C THR A 89 0.60 7.73 3.66
N ALA A 90 1.26 8.48 4.55
CA ALA A 90 2.63 8.22 4.96
C ALA A 90 2.65 7.24 6.15
N TYR A 91 3.25 6.07 5.98
CA TYR A 91 3.31 5.02 7.00
C TYR A 91 4.59 5.06 7.85
N LEU A 92 5.66 5.66 7.30
CA LEU A 92 7.01 5.66 7.87
C LEU A 92 7.47 7.07 8.26
N LEU A 93 6.84 8.12 7.72
CA LEU A 93 7.10 9.49 8.16
C LEU A 93 6.58 9.74 9.57
N LYS A 94 7.48 10.23 10.44
CA LYS A 94 7.20 10.55 11.84
C LYS A 94 7.68 11.95 12.20
N ARG A 95 6.96 12.63 13.10
CA ARG A 95 7.36 13.89 13.75
C ARG A 95 7.95 13.58 15.11
N GLY A 96 9.22 13.88 15.30
CA GLY A 96 9.93 13.53 16.53
C GLY A 96 9.40 14.20 17.80
N ALA A 97 8.77 15.37 17.68
CA ALA A 97 8.29 16.18 18.80
C ALA A 97 6.77 16.13 19.03
N GLU A 98 6.04 15.29 18.30
CA GLU A 98 4.57 15.18 18.40
C GLU A 98 4.14 13.79 18.87
N PHE A 99 2.94 13.71 19.46
CA PHE A 99 2.30 12.46 19.83
C PHE A 99 0.83 12.43 19.36
N PRO A 100 0.40 11.41 18.60
CA PRO A 100 1.22 10.33 18.03
C PRO A 100 2.20 10.86 16.97
N PRO A 101 3.41 10.28 16.86
CA PRO A 101 4.44 10.81 15.95
C PRO A 101 4.11 10.54 14.48
N GLU A 102 3.30 9.54 14.14
CA GLU A 102 3.05 9.15 12.75
C GLU A 102 2.23 10.19 11.99
N ILE A 103 2.75 10.60 10.84
CA ILE A 103 2.13 11.60 9.97
C ILE A 103 0.73 11.17 9.48
N ARG A 104 0.47 9.86 9.34
CA ARG A 104 -0.82 9.34 8.83
C ARG A 104 -2.05 9.80 9.61
N HIS A 105 -1.88 10.23 10.86
CA HIS A 105 -2.98 10.67 11.73
C HIS A 105 -3.28 12.17 11.59
N SER A 106 -2.33 12.98 11.12
CA SER A 106 -2.45 14.43 11.02
C SER A 106 -2.47 14.96 9.57
N ALA A 107 -1.81 14.28 8.65
CA ALA A 107 -1.80 14.66 7.24
C ALA A 107 -2.97 14.06 6.46
N LYS A 108 -3.51 14.84 5.52
CA LYS A 108 -4.50 14.35 4.57
C LYS A 108 -3.86 13.32 3.63
N PRO A 109 -4.61 12.26 3.24
CA PRO A 109 -4.16 11.35 2.19
C PRO A 109 -3.85 12.08 0.88
N VAL A 110 -2.87 11.58 0.15
CA VAL A 110 -2.45 12.09 -1.17
C VAL A 110 -2.75 11.06 -2.25
N LEU A 111 -2.86 11.48 -3.50
CA LEU A 111 -3.02 10.55 -4.62
C LEU A 111 -1.64 10.03 -5.06
N MET A 112 -1.49 8.72 -5.04
CA MET A 112 -0.34 8.03 -5.62
C MET A 112 -0.67 7.60 -7.04
N GLN A 113 0.27 7.89 -7.94
CA GLN A 113 0.25 7.45 -9.33
C GLN A 113 0.95 6.12 -9.45
N TYR A 114 0.21 5.10 -9.85
CA TYR A 114 0.72 3.76 -10.12
C TYR A 114 0.87 3.53 -11.62
N ARG A 115 1.90 2.77 -12.00
CA ARG A 115 2.14 2.36 -13.39
C ARG A 115 2.77 0.97 -13.44
N ILE A 116 2.30 0.12 -14.34
CA ILE A 116 3.01 -1.12 -14.68
C ILE A 116 4.32 -0.76 -15.40
N GLU A 117 5.45 -1.11 -14.81
CA GLU A 117 6.78 -0.81 -15.39
C GLU A 117 7.43 -1.99 -16.08
N ALA A 118 7.12 -3.21 -15.65
CA ALA A 118 7.68 -4.42 -16.27
C ALA A 118 6.72 -5.60 -16.15
N LEU A 119 6.84 -6.52 -17.10
CA LEU A 119 6.16 -7.81 -17.15
C LEU A 119 7.19 -8.93 -17.15
N GLY A 120 6.75 -10.17 -16.94
CA GLY A 120 7.59 -11.36 -17.10
C GLY A 120 8.78 -11.44 -16.13
N GLN A 121 8.73 -10.71 -15.01
CA GLN A 121 9.80 -10.71 -14.02
C GLN A 121 9.84 -12.06 -13.29
N THR A 122 11.03 -12.43 -12.82
CA THR A 122 11.22 -13.52 -11.87
C THR A 122 11.53 -12.92 -10.50
N LEU A 123 10.97 -13.48 -9.44
CA LEU A 123 11.19 -13.00 -8.08
C LEU A 123 11.34 -14.18 -7.11
N SER A 124 12.32 -14.10 -6.22
CA SER A 124 12.51 -15.06 -5.13
C SER A 124 12.12 -14.41 -3.81
N THR A 125 11.35 -15.13 -3.00
CA THR A 125 11.07 -14.77 -1.59
C THR A 125 11.24 -16.00 -0.71
N ARG A 126 10.95 -15.87 0.60
CA ARG A 126 10.95 -17.01 1.52
C ARG A 126 9.89 -18.08 1.16
N ALA A 127 8.84 -17.69 0.44
CA ALA A 127 7.81 -18.59 -0.06
C ALA A 127 8.21 -19.37 -1.34
N GLY A 128 9.39 -19.10 -1.89
CA GLY A 128 9.92 -19.78 -3.08
C GLY A 128 10.19 -18.85 -4.26
N ASP A 129 10.34 -19.45 -5.44
CA ASP A 129 10.63 -18.76 -6.70
C ASP A 129 9.37 -18.59 -7.55
N PHE A 130 9.14 -17.37 -8.01
CA PHE A 130 8.00 -16.98 -8.82
C PHE A 130 8.45 -16.52 -10.20
N LYS A 131 7.64 -16.85 -11.21
CA LYS A 131 7.82 -16.44 -12.61
C LYS A 131 6.58 -15.69 -13.09
N ASP A 132 6.72 -14.99 -14.20
CA ASP A 132 5.62 -14.23 -14.82
C ASP A 132 5.02 -13.18 -13.86
N CYS A 133 5.91 -12.40 -13.25
CA CYS A 133 5.55 -11.35 -12.32
C CYS A 133 5.51 -9.98 -12.99
N ILE A 134 4.56 -9.16 -12.56
CA ILE A 134 4.36 -7.78 -12.96
C ILE A 134 5.00 -6.89 -11.90
N ARG A 135 5.83 -5.94 -12.32
CA ARG A 135 6.38 -4.90 -11.44
C ARG A 135 5.59 -3.61 -11.65
N VAL A 136 4.98 -3.13 -10.57
CA VAL A 136 4.21 -1.88 -10.53
C VAL A 136 4.98 -0.86 -9.71
N GLN A 137 5.08 0.37 -10.22
CA GLN A 137 5.69 1.49 -9.52
C GLN A 137 4.62 2.52 -9.15
N GLY A 138 4.57 2.87 -7.87
CA GLY A 138 3.79 3.95 -7.27
C GLY A 138 4.68 5.14 -6.92
N GLN A 139 4.23 6.35 -7.25
CA GLN A 139 4.89 7.62 -6.91
C GLN A 139 3.87 8.63 -6.41
N ALA A 140 4.18 9.29 -5.31
CA ALA A 140 3.44 10.42 -4.77
C ALA A 140 4.40 11.40 -4.09
N ALA A 141 3.90 12.58 -3.75
CA ALA A 141 4.60 13.50 -2.87
C ALA A 141 3.62 14.05 -1.83
N MET A 142 4.12 14.29 -0.62
CA MET A 142 3.36 14.89 0.47
C MET A 142 4.04 16.19 0.91
N LYS A 143 3.29 17.29 0.85
CA LYS A 143 3.79 18.60 1.27
C LYS A 143 3.72 18.74 2.79
N LEU A 144 4.86 18.73 3.45
CA LEU A 144 4.97 18.80 4.91
C LEU A 144 5.95 19.89 5.33
N PHE A 145 5.68 20.52 6.48
CA PHE A 145 6.65 21.41 7.13
C PHE A 145 7.80 20.58 7.70
N ALA A 146 9.01 20.80 7.19
CA ALA A 146 10.21 20.04 7.50
C ALA A 146 10.97 20.60 8.71
N ASP A 147 11.18 21.93 8.78
CA ASP A 147 11.74 22.69 9.91
C ASP A 147 11.72 24.21 9.59
N PRO A 148 12.05 25.11 10.55
CA PRO A 148 12.06 26.56 10.31
C PRO A 148 13.07 27.07 9.26
N VAL A 149 14.10 26.29 8.93
CA VAL A 149 15.12 26.64 7.93
C VAL A 149 14.68 26.23 6.53
N GLN A 150 14.16 25.02 6.38
CA GLN A 150 13.77 24.41 5.12
C GLN A 150 12.31 24.72 4.74
N GLY A 151 11.47 25.09 5.71
CA GLY A 151 10.05 25.38 5.50
C GLY A 151 9.25 24.15 5.05
N PHE A 152 8.24 24.37 4.20
CA PHE A 152 7.47 23.30 3.58
C PHE A 152 8.24 22.65 2.43
N ARG A 153 8.31 21.32 2.44
CA ARG A 153 8.93 20.50 1.40
C ARG A 153 7.97 19.44 0.89
N ASP A 154 8.13 19.08 -0.38
CA ASP A 154 7.46 17.92 -0.97
C ASP A 154 8.31 16.68 -0.67
N LEU A 155 7.81 15.81 0.21
CA LEU A 155 8.48 14.57 0.58
C LEU A 155 7.98 13.41 -0.30
N PRO A 156 8.87 12.68 -0.98
CA PRO A 156 8.48 11.64 -1.92
C PRO A 156 7.97 10.40 -1.16
N LEU A 157 6.89 9.82 -1.67
CA LEU A 157 6.41 8.49 -1.28
C LEU A 157 6.56 7.60 -2.51
N THR A 158 7.39 6.57 -2.42
CA THR A 158 7.59 5.62 -3.51
C THR A 158 7.20 4.23 -3.07
N THR A 159 6.60 3.45 -3.96
CA THR A 159 6.21 2.07 -3.69
C THR A 159 6.45 1.23 -4.93
N THR A 160 7.00 0.04 -4.76
CA THR A 160 7.20 -0.95 -5.82
C THR A 160 6.52 -2.22 -5.38
N GLU A 161 5.62 -2.73 -6.21
CA GLU A 161 4.82 -3.91 -5.93
C GLU A 161 5.09 -4.96 -7.01
N TRP A 162 5.20 -6.22 -6.58
CA TRP A 162 5.33 -7.36 -7.48
C TRP A 162 4.12 -8.26 -7.36
N TYR A 163 3.44 -8.48 -8.48
CA TYR A 163 2.29 -9.37 -8.58
C TYR A 163 2.64 -10.54 -9.50
N CYS A 164 2.59 -11.77 -9.00
CA CYS A 164 2.89 -12.96 -9.79
C CYS A 164 1.63 -13.73 -10.16
N LYS A 165 1.61 -14.30 -11.37
CA LYS A 165 0.50 -15.10 -11.86
C LYS A 165 0.21 -16.28 -10.93
N GLY A 166 -1.07 -16.46 -10.58
CA GLY A 166 -1.53 -17.55 -9.71
C GLY A 166 -1.33 -17.31 -8.21
N VAL A 167 -0.59 -16.26 -7.81
CA VAL A 167 -0.27 -15.98 -6.40
C VAL A 167 -0.80 -14.61 -5.97
N GLY A 168 -0.66 -13.59 -6.82
CA GLY A 168 -0.98 -12.21 -6.47
C GLY A 168 0.23 -11.47 -5.92
N LEU A 169 0.05 -10.63 -4.89
CA LEU A 169 1.11 -9.79 -4.36
C LEU A 169 2.16 -10.63 -3.62
N VAL A 170 3.39 -10.62 -4.11
CA VAL A 170 4.51 -11.40 -3.54
C VAL A 170 5.53 -10.54 -2.80
N LYS A 171 5.65 -9.26 -3.16
CA LYS A 171 6.60 -8.34 -2.54
C LYS A 171 6.11 -6.90 -2.67
N VAL A 172 6.39 -6.11 -1.64
CA VAL A 172 6.25 -4.66 -1.63
C VAL A 172 7.55 -4.07 -1.13
N GLN A 173 8.01 -3.01 -1.77
CA GLN A 173 9.04 -2.13 -1.24
C GLN A 173 8.49 -0.72 -1.22
N ARG A 174 8.62 -0.03 -0.10
CA ARG A 174 8.17 1.34 0.07
C ARG A 174 9.27 2.18 0.69
N ALA A 175 9.47 3.38 0.16
CA ALA A 175 10.39 4.35 0.73
C ALA A 175 9.68 5.69 0.93
N GLU A 176 9.83 6.24 2.12
CA GLU A 176 9.39 7.57 2.51
C GLU A 176 10.58 8.29 3.18
N PRO A 177 11.59 8.71 2.43
CA PRO A 177 12.78 9.31 3.01
C PRO A 177 12.45 10.71 3.57
N ALA A 178 12.96 10.98 4.76
CA ALA A 178 13.03 12.31 5.33
C ALA A 178 14.31 12.45 6.14
N SER A 179 14.96 13.59 5.97
CA SER A 179 16.16 13.96 6.72
C SER A 179 16.03 15.43 7.08
N SER A 180 15.29 15.70 8.16
CA SER A 180 15.22 17.02 8.77
C SER A 180 15.18 16.90 10.29
N THR A 181 15.35 18.02 10.99
CA THR A 181 15.29 18.04 12.45
C THR A 181 13.92 17.61 12.99
N PHE A 182 12.83 17.84 12.25
CA PHE A 182 11.48 17.51 12.73
C PHE A 182 10.89 16.24 12.13
N LEU A 183 11.43 15.76 11.00
CA LEU A 183 10.88 14.62 10.27
C LEU A 183 11.91 13.51 10.11
N THR A 184 11.52 12.32 10.55
CA THR A 184 12.21 11.07 10.22
C THR A 184 11.37 10.27 9.24
N GLY A 185 12.06 9.49 8.41
CA GLY A 185 11.46 8.63 7.41
C GLY A 185 12.11 7.26 7.40
N GLY A 186 11.80 6.45 6.39
CA GLY A 186 12.36 5.10 6.33
C GLY A 186 11.95 4.30 5.11
N THR A 187 12.27 3.01 5.17
CA THR A 187 11.92 2.02 4.14
C THR A 187 11.19 0.84 4.76
N LEU A 188 10.21 0.30 4.04
CA LEU A 188 9.46 -0.90 4.41
C LEU A 188 9.57 -1.91 3.28
N THR A 189 9.84 -3.16 3.63
CA THR A 189 9.78 -4.30 2.70
C THR A 189 8.83 -5.34 3.25
N LEU A 190 7.83 -5.71 2.46
CA LEU A 190 6.97 -6.87 2.71
C LEU A 190 7.34 -7.95 1.70
N GLU A 191 7.54 -9.17 2.16
CA GLU A 191 7.83 -10.33 1.31
C GLU A 191 6.91 -11.48 1.70
N LEU A 192 6.38 -12.18 0.70
CA LEU A 192 5.56 -13.36 0.92
C LEU A 192 6.42 -14.44 1.58
N ILE A 193 5.97 -14.90 2.75
CA ILE A 193 6.64 -15.93 3.54
C ILE A 193 6.05 -17.33 3.31
N GLU A 194 4.74 -17.42 3.09
CA GLU A 194 3.99 -18.65 2.86
C GLU A 194 2.67 -18.31 2.13
N TRP A 195 2.13 -19.25 1.36
CA TRP A 195 0.79 -19.20 0.76
C TRP A 195 0.26 -20.62 0.49
N GLN A 196 -1.07 -20.77 0.43
CA GLN A 196 -1.77 -22.04 0.20
C GLN A 196 -2.91 -21.85 -0.79
#